data_AF-A0A1V4RF36-F1
#
_entry.id   AF-A0A1V4RF36-F1
#
_cell.length_a   1.000
_cell.length_b   1.000
_cell.length_c   1.000
_cell.angle_alpha   90.00
_cell.angle_beta   90.00
_cell.angle_gamma   90.00
#
_symmetry.space_group_name_H-M   'P 1'
#
loop_
_entity.id
_entity.type
_entity.pdbx_description
1 polymer ?
#
loop_
_entity_poly.entity_id
_entity_poly.type
_entity_poly.pdbx_seq_one_letter_code
_entity_poly.pdbx_strand_id
1 'polypeptide(L)'
;MKAFIRIWKVLDVEEIKKSLFVIGQLSGECFHCHNMGIPVDSKVCPSCGSRFRFIAFRRKTTQSVIDRFRLKHPDSVFIEFDDFKKNIDRDKARRILDI
;
A
#
# COMPACT_ATOMS: atom_id res chain seq x y z
N MET A 1 10.06 -9.18 -24.02
CA MET A 1 9.04 -8.18 -23.64
C MET A 1 8.80 -8.29 -22.13
N LYS A 2 8.68 -7.18 -21.40
CA LYS A 2 8.34 -7.16 -19.96
C LYS A 2 7.12 -6.25 -19.76
N ALA A 3 6.16 -6.66 -18.94
CA ALA A 3 4.94 -5.91 -18.67
C ALA A 3 4.49 -6.10 -17.21
N PHE A 4 3.74 -5.14 -16.68
CA PHE A 4 3.05 -5.29 -15.40
C PHE A 4 1.75 -6.06 -15.61
N ILE A 5 1.59 -7.15 -14.87
CA ILE A 5 0.41 -8.00 -14.90
C ILE A 5 -0.14 -8.09 -13.49
N ARG A 6 -1.43 -7.83 -13.32
CA ARG A 6 -2.12 -8.06 -12.04
C ARG A 6 -2.36 -9.57 -11.87
N ILE A 7 -2.09 -10.07 -10.67
CA ILE A 7 -2.33 -11.46 -10.30
C ILE A 7 -3.37 -11.52 -9.18
N TRP A 8 -4.24 -12.54 -9.24
CA TRP A 8 -5.15 -12.85 -8.15
C TRP A 8 -4.41 -13.72 -7.13
N LYS A 9 -4.30 -13.24 -5.89
CA LYS A 9 -3.66 -13.96 -4.80
C LYS A 9 -4.44 -13.72 -3.51
N VAL A 10 -4.70 -14.79 -2.76
CA VAL A 10 -5.29 -14.69 -1.42
C VAL A 10 -4.22 -14.20 -0.46
N LEU A 11 -4.51 -13.14 0.29
CA LEU A 11 -3.60 -12.49 1.25
C LEU A 11 -4.38 -12.08 2.50
N ASP A 12 -3.70 -12.01 3.64
CA ASP A 12 -4.23 -11.42 4.86
C ASP A 12 -4.22 -9.88 4.75
N VAL A 13 -5.41 -9.30 4.72
CA VAL A 13 -5.61 -7.85 4.55
C VAL A 13 -5.13 -7.07 5.78
N GLU A 14 -5.19 -7.64 6.98
CA GLU A 14 -4.67 -7.00 8.19
C GLU A 14 -3.15 -7.01 8.22
N GLU A 15 -2.51 -8.06 7.70
CA GLU A 15 -1.04 -8.09 7.52
C GLU A 15 -0.57 -7.02 6.53
N ILE A 16 -1.30 -6.88 5.41
CA ILE A 16 -1.06 -5.81 4.43
C ILE A 16 -1.16 -4.46 5.13
N LYS A 17 -2.27 -4.19 5.82
CA LYS A 17 -2.51 -2.91 6.52
C LYS A 17 -1.37 -2.53 7.48
N LYS A 18 -0.86 -3.47 8.27
CA LYS A 18 0.24 -3.24 9.24
C LYS A 18 1.57 -2.81 8.60
N SER A 19 1.75 -3.08 7.31
CA SER A 19 2.99 -2.85 6.57
C SER A 19 2.80 -2.13 5.23
N LEU A 20 1.65 -1.46 5.05
CA LEU A 20 1.29 -0.74 3.83
C LEU A 20 1.76 0.72 3.86
N PHE A 21 2.47 1.10 2.81
CA PHE A 21 2.81 2.48 2.49
C PHE A 21 1.98 2.97 1.31
N VAL A 22 1.17 4.00 1.52
CA VAL A 22 0.33 4.58 0.47
C VAL A 22 0.97 5.84 -0.06
N ILE A 23 1.42 5.81 -1.30
CA ILE A 23 2.07 6.93 -1.99
C ILE A 23 1.01 7.89 -2.53
N GLY A 24 1.08 9.14 -2.09
CA GLY A 24 0.34 10.27 -2.64
C GLY A 24 1.13 11.04 -3.70
N GLN A 25 0.81 12.31 -3.88
CA GLN A 25 1.45 13.16 -4.91
C GLN A 25 2.85 13.63 -4.50
N LEU A 26 3.04 14.01 -3.23
CA LEU A 26 4.30 14.59 -2.72
C LEU A 26 4.96 13.73 -1.63
N SER A 27 4.17 12.95 -0.91
CA SER A 27 4.58 12.16 0.25
C SER A 27 3.72 10.92 0.35
N GLY A 28 3.97 10.06 1.34
CA GLY A 28 3.14 8.91 1.62
C GLY A 28 2.56 8.88 3.03
N GLU A 29 1.67 7.91 3.23
CA GLU A 29 0.96 7.61 4.47
C GLU A 29 1.30 6.19 4.92
N CYS A 30 1.64 6.02 6.21
CA CYS A 30 1.69 4.69 6.82
C CYS A 30 0.27 4.24 7.17
N PHE A 31 -0.22 3.18 6.53
CA PHE A 31 -1.59 2.72 6.75
C PHE A 31 -1.82 1.95 8.07
N HIS A 32 -0.74 1.71 8.83
CA HIS A 32 -0.82 1.11 10.15
C HIS A 32 -1.16 2.13 11.24
N CYS A 33 -0.42 3.24 11.30
CA CYS A 33 -0.57 4.27 12.33
C CYS A 33 -1.13 5.60 11.80
N HIS A 34 -1.41 5.68 10.50
CA HIS A 34 -1.90 6.87 9.81
C HIS A 34 -0.96 8.09 9.86
N ASN A 35 0.33 7.87 10.13
CA ASN A 35 1.32 8.94 10.00
C ASN A 35 1.46 9.36 8.52
N MET A 36 1.18 10.64 8.25
CA MET A 36 1.22 11.25 6.92
C MET A 36 2.55 12.01 6.70
N GLY A 37 2.79 12.47 5.47
CA GLY A 37 3.96 13.31 5.17
C GLY A 37 5.28 12.54 5.11
N ILE A 38 5.23 11.21 5.05
CA ILE A 38 6.43 10.37 5.04
C ILE A 38 7.14 10.52 3.68
N PRO A 39 8.46 10.76 3.65
CA PRO A 39 9.24 10.81 2.41
C PRO A 39 9.05 9.53 1.60
N VAL A 40 8.84 9.67 0.28
CA VAL A 40 8.45 8.57 -0.61
C VAL A 40 9.51 7.47 -0.78
N ASP A 41 10.74 7.73 -0.37
CA ASP A 41 11.89 6.82 -0.33
C ASP A 41 12.06 6.11 1.02
N SER A 42 11.24 6.45 2.02
CA SER A 42 11.27 5.80 3.33
C SER A 42 10.89 4.32 3.23
N LYS A 43 11.70 3.45 3.85
CA LYS A 43 11.45 1.99 3.93
C LYS A 43 10.76 1.57 5.23
N VAL A 44 10.72 2.47 6.21
CA VAL A 44 10.19 2.27 7.55
C VAL A 44 9.39 3.50 7.94
N CYS A 45 8.28 3.32 8.65
CA CYS A 45 7.52 4.42 9.20
C CYS A 45 8.30 5.08 10.35
N PRO A 46 8.54 6.40 10.31
CA PRO A 46 9.27 7.10 11.37
C PRO A 46 8.47 7.20 12.69
N SER A 47 7.16 6.97 12.65
CA SER A 47 6.28 7.09 13.83
C SER A 47 6.12 5.76 14.57
N CYS A 48 5.78 4.67 13.86
CA CYS A 48 5.49 3.38 14.50
C CYS A 48 6.55 2.29 14.24
N GLY A 49 7.59 2.56 13.45
CA GLY A 49 8.64 1.58 13.15
C GLY A 49 8.24 0.46 12.19
N SER A 50 7.01 0.45 11.65
CA SER A 50 6.60 -0.54 10.64
C SER A 50 7.50 -0.49 9.40
N ARG A 51 8.06 -1.62 9.01
CA ARG A 51 8.72 -1.78 7.71
C ARG A 51 7.67 -1.87 6.60
N PHE A 52 7.85 -1.09 5.54
CA PHE A 52 6.95 -1.06 4.40
C PHE A 52 7.19 -2.22 3.44
N ARG A 53 6.45 -3.32 3.63
CA ARG A 53 6.49 -4.50 2.77
C ARG A 53 5.54 -4.38 1.58
N PHE A 54 4.49 -3.58 1.72
CA PHE A 54 3.53 -3.31 0.65
C PHE A 54 3.52 -1.83 0.29
N ILE A 55 3.43 -1.54 -1.01
CA ILE A 55 3.29 -0.19 -1.52
C ILE A 55 2.06 -0.13 -2.42
N ALA A 56 1.26 0.92 -2.25
CA ALA A 56 0.15 1.23 -3.13
C ALA A 56 0.17 2.71 -3.50
N PHE A 57 -0.42 3.06 -4.63
CA PHE A 57 -0.59 4.46 -5.03
C PHE A 57 -2.02 4.90 -4.73
N ARG A 58 -2.18 6.06 -4.10
CA ARG A 58 -3.50 6.61 -3.73
C ARG A 58 -4.41 6.84 -4.92
N ARG A 59 -3.82 7.12 -6.09
CA ARG A 59 -4.50 7.32 -7.37
C ARG A 59 -3.88 6.37 -8.40
N LYS A 60 -4.62 6.11 -9.49
CA LYS A 60 -4.07 5.40 -10.65
C LYS A 60 -2.77 6.06 -11.09
N THR A 61 -1.77 5.24 -11.37
CA THR A 61 -0.42 5.67 -11.71
C THR A 61 0.03 5.05 -13.03
N THR A 62 1.11 5.56 -13.59
CA THR A 62 1.68 5.04 -14.84
C THR A 62 2.74 3.99 -14.55
N GLN A 63 3.01 3.16 -15.56
CA GLN A 63 4.09 2.17 -15.53
C GLN A 63 5.45 2.79 -15.14
N SER A 64 5.80 3.94 -15.75
CA SER A 64 7.06 4.64 -15.48
C SER A 64 7.22 5.06 -14.01
N VAL A 65 6.13 5.43 -13.35
CA VAL A 65 6.16 5.77 -11.92
C VAL A 65 6.38 4.51 -11.08
N ILE A 66 5.69 3.41 -11.40
CA ILE A 66 5.87 2.13 -10.69
C ILE A 66 7.33 1.66 -10.80
N ASP A 67 7.92 1.71 -12.00
CA ASP A 67 9.31 1.31 -12.22
C ASP A 67 10.29 2.12 -11.36
N ARG A 68 10.13 3.46 -11.32
CA ARG A 68 10.95 4.33 -10.47
C ARG A 68 10.84 3.97 -8.98
N PHE A 69 9.65 3.61 -8.52
CA PHE A 69 9.46 3.23 -7.11
C PHE A 69 10.00 1.84 -6.80
N ARG A 70 9.93 0.88 -7.73
CA ARG A 70 10.55 -0.44 -7.56
C ARG A 70 12.06 -0.37 -7.39
N LEU A 71 12.73 0.57 -8.07
CA LEU A 71 14.17 0.79 -7.87
C LEU A 71 14.49 1.29 -6.46
N LYS A 72 13.61 2.10 -5.87
CA LYS A 72 13.78 2.62 -4.49
C LYS A 72 13.38 1.59 -3.43
N HIS A 73 12.42 0.73 -3.76
CA HIS A 73 11.80 -0.25 -2.87
C HIS A 73 11.84 -1.66 -3.48
N PRO A 74 13.04 -2.25 -3.66
CA PRO A 74 13.21 -3.51 -4.39
C PRO A 74 12.54 -4.70 -3.71
N ASP A 75 12.39 -4.66 -2.37
CA ASP A 75 11.85 -5.75 -1.56
C ASP A 75 10.34 -5.61 -1.31
N SER A 76 9.71 -4.53 -1.77
CA SER A 76 8.30 -4.25 -1.52
C SER A 76 7.41 -4.81 -2.62
N VAL A 77 6.26 -5.34 -2.22
CA VAL A 77 5.21 -5.80 -3.13
C VAL A 77 4.28 -4.63 -3.46
N PHE A 78 4.09 -4.37 -4.74
CA PHE A 78 3.19 -3.33 -5.23
C PHE A 78 1.78 -3.92 -5.39
N ILE A 79 0.81 -3.29 -4.72
CA ILE A 79 -0.60 -3.70 -4.75
C ILE A 79 -1.48 -2.56 -5.25
N GLU A 80 -2.66 -2.93 -5.71
CA GLU A 80 -3.69 -1.97 -6.09
C GLU A 80 -4.41 -1.46 -4.86
N PHE A 81 -4.41 -0.13 -4.68
CA PHE A 81 -5.00 0.48 -3.50
C PHE A 81 -6.50 0.22 -3.42
N ASP A 82 -7.20 0.27 -4.55
CA ASP A 82 -8.65 0.05 -4.61
C ASP A 82 -9.04 -1.36 -4.17
N ASP A 83 -8.25 -2.38 -4.52
CA ASP A 83 -8.53 -3.77 -4.15
C ASP A 83 -8.37 -3.98 -2.63
N PHE A 84 -7.30 -3.42 -2.06
CA PHE A 84 -7.10 -3.40 -0.61
C PHE A 84 -8.23 -2.64 0.10
N LYS A 85 -8.55 -1.43 -0.39
CA LYS A 85 -9.51 -0.52 0.25
C LYS A 85 -10.92 -1.10 0.28
N LYS A 86 -11.37 -1.71 -0.83
CA LYS A 86 -12.66 -2.42 -0.88
C LYS A 86 -12.78 -3.51 0.17
N ASN A 87 -11.72 -4.30 0.39
CA ASN A 87 -11.74 -5.38 1.37
C ASN A 87 -11.78 -4.85 2.82
N ILE A 88 -10.98 -3.82 3.13
CA ILE A 88 -11.02 -3.16 4.45
C ILE A 88 -12.39 -2.54 4.71
N ASP A 89 -12.96 -1.84 3.73
CA ASP A 89 -14.22 -1.13 3.93
C ASP A 89 -15.40 -2.11 4.04
N ARG A 90 -15.36 -3.23 3.31
CA ARG A 90 -16.31 -4.33 3.47
C ARG A 90 -16.23 -4.96 4.87
N ASP A 91 -15.02 -5.21 5.38
CA ASP A 91 -14.84 -5.76 6.72
C ASP A 91 -15.34 -4.80 7.82
N LYS A 92 -15.08 -3.50 7.67
CA LYS A 92 -15.63 -2.47 8.56
C LYS A 92 -17.16 -2.42 8.53
N ALA A 93 -17.75 -2.44 7.34
CA ALA A 93 -19.21 -2.42 7.20
C ALA A 93 -19.86 -3.63 7.87
N ARG A 94 -19.29 -4.82 7.69
CA ARG A 94 -19.69 -6.06 8.37
C ARG A 94 -19.69 -5.93 9.89
N ARG A 95 -18.61 -5.40 10.47
CA ARG A 95 -18.52 -5.16 11.93
C ARG A 95 -19.53 -4.13 12.44
N ILE A 96 -19.88 -3.11 11.64
CA ILE A 96 -20.86 -2.09 12.03
C ILE A 96 -22.29 -2.66 12.01
N LEU A 97 -22.55 -3.58 11.08
CA LEU A 97 -23.88 -4.17 10.88
C LEU A 97 -24.12 -5.46 11.69
N ASP A 98 -23.14 -5.90 12.48
CA ASP A 98 -23.13 -7.18 13.19
C ASP A 98 -23.39 -8.41 12.28
N ILE A 99 -22.80 -8.43 11.06
CA ILE A 99 -22.92 -9.53 10.06
C ILE A 99 -21.55 -10.02 9.54
#